data_AF-A0A0W0V7A6-F1
#
_entry.id   AF-A0A0W0V7A6-F1
#
_cell.length_a   1.000
_cell.length_b   1.000
_cell.length_c   1.000
_cell.angle_alpha   90.00
_cell.angle_beta   90.00
_cell.angle_gamma   90.00
#
_symmetry.space_group_name_H-M   'P 1'
#
loop_
_entity.id
_entity.type
_entity.pdbx_description
1 polymer ?
#
loop_
_entity_poly.entity_id
_entity_poly.type
_entity_poly.pdbx_seq_one_letter_code
_entity_poly.pdbx_strand_id
1 'polypeptide(L)'
;MFRPLFAPSEKRVSGNSAFSESPVIMFRNIVTTPENITELYRGFDEVSDILFDFPTIIVGIFGRCFPETITMEDVRLHKTTNYSNDYHLVGMSENQKVAQGMSSKESFITVDVALFRDFIIDVHKTYESNQLTFPARMQREVEHAALAILHCCIRSITVAGKEINNPFYLPLKADNLEAKEEFREIFLQYISLLRRKYNNAINEQEEKTALRNHVNAYLQFYDRHGGDNNPFNKTPEELAQTHPEFMTYFVAQQRGLRDISTMNQFFGKSSTMRDLAISIAEDVFNMHYYTKNMTFISPKPEPITCYDDPWARPMYD
;
A
#
# COMPACT_ATOMS: atom_id res chain seq x y z
N MET A 1 48.93 -20.71 -14.08
CA MET A 1 48.80 -21.95 -14.88
C MET A 1 47.70 -22.78 -14.25
N PHE A 2 46.72 -23.18 -15.05
CA PHE A 2 45.46 -23.81 -14.65
C PHE A 2 45.49 -25.33 -14.86
N ARG A 3 44.66 -26.02 -14.05
CA ARG A 3 43.93 -27.31 -14.28
C ARG A 3 44.72 -28.64 -14.13
N PRO A 4 44.06 -29.82 -13.94
CA PRO A 4 42.60 -30.10 -13.94
C PRO A 4 42.03 -31.18 -12.95
N LEU A 5 40.69 -31.32 -13.03
CA LEU A 5 39.83 -32.54 -12.99
C LEU A 5 39.61 -33.32 -11.68
N PHE A 6 38.36 -33.36 -11.21
CA PHE A 6 37.53 -34.58 -11.22
C PHE A 6 36.03 -34.22 -11.11
N ALA A 7 35.23 -34.77 -12.03
CA ALA A 7 33.79 -34.96 -11.87
C ALA A 7 33.54 -36.35 -11.27
N PRO A 8 32.39 -36.57 -10.60
CA PRO A 8 31.38 -37.49 -11.14
C PRO A 8 29.95 -36.98 -10.89
N SER A 9 29.10 -36.92 -11.93
CA SER A 9 28.20 -37.95 -12.45
C SER A 9 26.75 -37.74 -11.98
N GLU A 10 25.86 -37.70 -12.96
CA GLU A 10 24.45 -37.40 -12.88
C GLU A 10 23.66 -38.32 -11.93
N LYS A 11 22.77 -37.70 -11.14
CA LYS A 11 21.43 -38.25 -10.91
C LYS A 11 20.41 -37.13 -11.08
N ARG A 12 19.73 -37.13 -12.23
CA ARG A 12 18.42 -36.48 -12.37
C ARG A 12 17.46 -37.13 -11.39
N VAL A 13 17.03 -36.37 -10.39
CA VAL A 13 15.75 -36.58 -9.74
C VAL A 13 14.90 -35.38 -10.11
N SER A 14 14.00 -35.62 -11.07
CA SER A 14 12.87 -34.74 -11.35
C SER A 14 11.99 -34.68 -10.11
N GLY A 15 11.94 -33.52 -9.47
CA GLY A 15 11.07 -33.24 -8.34
C GLY A 15 10.71 -31.76 -8.34
N ASN A 16 9.44 -31.48 -8.66
CA ASN A 16 8.69 -30.24 -8.48
C ASN A 16 9.49 -29.03 -7.98
N SER A 17 9.83 -28.11 -8.89
CA SER A 17 10.17 -26.74 -8.53
C SER A 17 8.91 -26.04 -8.02
N ALA A 18 8.59 -26.22 -6.75
CA ALA A 18 7.85 -25.22 -6.01
C ALA A 18 8.69 -23.94 -6.10
N PHE A 19 8.19 -22.93 -6.82
CA PHE A 19 8.76 -21.59 -6.82
C PHE A 19 8.68 -21.06 -5.40
N SER A 20 9.74 -21.27 -4.63
CA SER A 20 10.05 -20.54 -3.41
C SER A 20 10.61 -19.19 -3.83
N GLU A 21 9.77 -18.34 -4.43
CA GLU A 21 10.10 -16.93 -4.58
C GLU A 21 10.07 -16.32 -3.18
N SER A 22 11.24 -15.89 -2.72
CA SER A 22 11.38 -15.22 -1.44
C SER A 22 10.52 -13.96 -1.44
N PRO A 23 9.70 -13.70 -0.39
CA PRO A 23 8.82 -12.53 -0.32
C PRO A 23 9.57 -11.20 -0.14
N VAL A 24 10.86 -11.15 -0.45
CA VAL A 24 11.74 -10.02 -0.18
C VAL A 24 11.57 -8.96 -1.26
N ILE A 25 11.29 -7.73 -0.82
CA ILE A 25 11.48 -6.52 -1.63
C ILE A 25 12.95 -6.15 -1.50
N MET A 26 13.68 -6.10 -2.60
CA MET A 26 15.08 -5.66 -2.61
C MET A 26 15.16 -4.19 -2.99
N PHE A 27 15.88 -3.41 -2.21
CA PHE A 27 16.20 -2.01 -2.52
C PHE A 27 17.65 -1.93 -2.99
N ARG A 28 17.89 -1.42 -4.21
CA ARG A 28 19.23 -1.29 -4.76
C ARG A 28 19.55 0.17 -5.07
N ASN A 29 20.58 0.69 -4.40
CA ASN A 29 20.96 2.10 -4.46
C ASN A 29 19.79 3.04 -4.14
N ILE A 30 18.95 2.64 -3.18
CA ILE A 30 17.81 3.42 -2.70
C ILE A 30 18.11 3.84 -1.26
N VAL A 31 17.77 5.09 -0.94
CA VAL A 31 17.79 5.59 0.44
C VAL A 31 16.37 5.55 0.99
N THR A 32 16.20 4.92 2.15
CA THR A 32 14.91 4.88 2.85
C THR A 32 14.72 6.10 3.73
N THR A 33 13.47 6.31 4.16
CA THR A 33 13.04 7.47 4.93
C THR A 33 13.76 7.56 6.29
N PRO A 34 14.41 8.68 6.63
CA PRO A 34 15.22 8.80 7.85
C PRO A 34 14.35 8.93 9.11
N GLU A 35 14.87 8.50 10.27
CA GLU A 35 14.13 8.37 11.54
C GLU A 35 13.45 9.66 12.04
N ASN A 36 13.98 10.83 11.69
CA ASN A 36 13.44 12.12 12.09
C ASN A 36 12.09 12.44 11.44
N ILE A 37 11.72 11.77 10.35
CA ILE A 37 10.43 11.93 9.70
C ILE A 37 9.43 10.99 10.38
N THR A 38 8.50 11.51 11.18
CA THR A 38 7.52 10.68 11.88
C THR A 38 6.22 10.52 11.11
N GLU A 39 5.94 11.44 10.19
CA GLU A 39 4.68 11.52 9.47
C GLU A 39 4.91 11.94 8.03
N LEU A 40 4.05 11.44 7.15
CA LEU A 40 3.98 11.82 5.75
C LEU A 40 2.53 12.11 5.36
N TYR A 41 2.34 12.91 4.33
CA TYR A 41 1.03 13.36 3.87
C TYR A 41 0.80 12.99 2.42
N ARG A 42 -0.43 12.63 2.06
CA ARG A 42 -0.77 12.33 0.67
C ARG A 42 -2.14 12.88 0.32
N GLY A 43 -2.22 13.72 -0.70
CA GLY A 43 -3.48 14.20 -1.26
C GLY A 43 -3.85 13.51 -2.57
N PHE A 44 -5.14 13.31 -2.78
CA PHE A 44 -5.75 12.81 -4.02
C PHE A 44 -7.27 13.06 -3.98
N ASP A 45 -7.93 13.10 -5.14
CA ASP A 45 -9.32 13.58 -5.24
C ASP A 45 -10.37 12.58 -4.77
N GLU A 46 -10.02 11.30 -4.79
CA GLU A 46 -10.87 10.18 -4.41
C GLU A 46 -10.67 9.74 -2.95
N VAL A 47 -10.09 10.57 -2.08
CA VAL A 47 -9.89 10.25 -0.64
C VAL A 47 -11.18 9.72 0.00
N SER A 48 -12.31 10.41 -0.18
CA SER A 48 -13.60 9.99 0.39
C SER A 48 -14.12 8.67 -0.17
N ASP A 49 -13.77 8.36 -1.42
CA ASP A 49 -14.33 7.23 -2.17
C ASP A 49 -13.49 5.96 -1.99
N ILE A 50 -12.20 6.13 -1.69
CA ILE A 50 -11.25 5.04 -1.52
C ILE A 50 -11.07 4.71 -0.04
N LEU A 51 -10.82 5.70 0.83
CA LEU A 51 -10.34 5.43 2.19
C LEU A 51 -11.41 4.92 3.15
N PHE A 52 -12.68 5.17 2.84
CA PHE A 52 -13.81 4.66 3.62
C PHE A 52 -14.42 3.39 3.01
N ASP A 53 -13.84 2.87 1.92
CA ASP A 53 -14.26 1.59 1.36
C ASP A 53 -13.71 0.42 2.19
N PHE A 54 -14.52 -0.61 2.41
CA PHE A 54 -14.17 -1.68 3.34
C PHE A 54 -12.99 -2.55 2.85
N PRO A 55 -12.90 -2.90 1.55
CA PRO A 55 -11.68 -3.45 0.97
C PRO A 55 -10.42 -2.64 1.30
N THR A 56 -10.48 -1.31 1.22
CA THR A 56 -9.33 -0.44 1.51
C THR A 56 -8.93 -0.49 2.98
N ILE A 57 -9.87 -0.66 3.91
CA ILE A 57 -9.55 -0.85 5.33
C ILE A 57 -8.71 -2.12 5.55
N ILE A 58 -8.91 -3.15 4.71
CA ILE A 58 -8.22 -4.44 4.80
C ILE A 58 -6.86 -4.41 4.10
N VAL A 59 -6.77 -3.88 2.87
CA VAL A 59 -5.54 -3.96 2.06
C VAL A 59 -4.82 -2.63 1.84
N GLY A 60 -5.40 -1.51 2.27
CA GLY A 60 -4.80 -0.19 2.12
C GLY A 60 -4.78 0.32 0.68
N ILE A 61 -3.93 1.32 0.42
CA ILE A 61 -3.71 1.89 -0.92
C ILE A 61 -2.38 1.40 -1.48
N PHE A 62 -2.32 1.18 -2.79
CA PHE A 62 -1.17 0.53 -3.41
C PHE A 62 -1.01 0.94 -4.87
N GLY A 63 0.25 0.87 -5.34
CA GLY A 63 0.58 1.13 -6.73
C GLY A 63 0.10 0.01 -7.67
N ARG A 64 0.42 0.10 -8.96
CA ARG A 64 0.01 -0.92 -9.96
C ARG A 64 1.18 -1.72 -10.52
N CYS A 65 2.41 -1.36 -10.16
CA CYS A 65 3.64 -2.04 -10.55
C CYS A 65 4.37 -2.54 -9.31
N PHE A 66 4.80 -3.80 -9.33
CA PHE A 66 5.42 -4.47 -8.18
C PHE A 66 6.72 -5.17 -8.58
N PRO A 67 7.80 -4.43 -8.87
CA PRO A 67 9.08 -5.03 -9.24
C PRO A 67 9.66 -5.87 -8.09
N GLU A 68 10.50 -6.85 -8.43
CA GLU A 68 11.26 -7.64 -7.45
C GLU A 68 12.32 -6.82 -6.73
N THR A 69 13.01 -5.97 -7.49
CA THR A 69 14.01 -5.03 -7.00
C THR A 69 13.57 -3.63 -7.35
N ILE A 70 13.48 -2.76 -6.35
CA ILE A 70 13.27 -1.33 -6.55
C ILE A 70 14.63 -0.68 -6.77
N THR A 71 14.74 0.02 -7.89
CA THR A 71 15.94 0.69 -8.36
C THR A 71 15.68 2.16 -8.64
N MET A 72 16.75 2.89 -8.96
CA MET A 72 16.64 4.28 -9.40
C MET A 72 15.76 4.44 -10.65
N GLU A 73 15.63 3.42 -11.50
CA GLU A 73 14.75 3.47 -12.67
C GLU A 73 13.28 3.57 -12.24
N ASP A 74 12.87 2.78 -11.25
CA ASP A 74 11.50 2.81 -10.71
C ASP A 74 11.18 4.17 -10.06
N VAL A 75 12.14 4.73 -9.31
CA VAL A 75 12.02 6.06 -8.71
C VAL A 75 11.90 7.14 -9.80
N ARG A 76 12.65 7.04 -10.89
CA ARG A 76 12.54 7.97 -12.02
C ARG A 76 11.20 7.81 -12.73
N LEU A 77 10.77 6.59 -13.04
CA LEU A 77 9.49 6.30 -13.70
C LEU A 77 8.31 6.84 -12.91
N HIS A 78 8.31 6.66 -11.59
CA HIS A 78 7.32 7.25 -10.68
C HIS A 78 7.20 8.77 -10.87
N LYS A 79 8.31 9.46 -11.17
CA LYS A 79 8.37 10.92 -11.32
C LYS A 79 8.16 11.45 -12.73
N THR A 80 8.38 10.62 -13.74
CA THR A 80 8.47 11.04 -15.15
C THR A 80 7.24 10.60 -15.93
N THR A 81 6.54 9.60 -15.44
CA THR A 81 5.27 9.23 -16.03
C THR A 81 4.19 10.25 -15.65
N ASN A 82 3.58 10.90 -16.64
CA ASN A 82 2.30 11.62 -16.49
C ASN A 82 1.14 10.68 -16.05
N TYR A 83 1.44 9.40 -15.75
CA TYR A 83 0.54 8.43 -15.14
C TYR A 83 0.40 8.74 -13.64
N SER A 84 -0.09 9.93 -13.31
CA SER A 84 -0.14 10.55 -11.98
C SER A 84 -1.09 9.88 -10.97
N ASN A 85 -1.42 8.61 -11.13
CA ASN A 85 -2.36 7.86 -10.27
C ASN A 85 -1.67 6.66 -9.59
N ASP A 86 -0.49 6.89 -9.02
CA ASP A 86 0.33 5.87 -8.34
C ASP A 86 0.59 4.62 -9.20
N TYR A 87 0.81 4.80 -10.50
CA TYR A 87 0.99 3.63 -11.36
C TYR A 87 2.18 2.77 -10.91
N HIS A 88 3.28 3.42 -10.49
CA HIS A 88 4.49 2.76 -10.04
C HIS A 88 4.61 2.69 -8.51
N LEU A 89 4.50 3.84 -7.83
CA LEU A 89 4.61 3.94 -6.38
C LEU A 89 3.53 4.89 -5.84
N VAL A 90 3.18 4.72 -4.58
CA VAL A 90 2.32 5.63 -3.82
C VAL A 90 3.18 6.77 -3.28
N GLY A 91 3.05 7.94 -3.89
CA GLY A 91 3.77 9.16 -3.48
C GLY A 91 3.19 9.79 -2.21
N MET A 92 4.05 10.36 -1.38
CA MET A 92 3.73 11.08 -0.15
C MET A 92 4.70 12.25 0.00
N SER A 93 4.35 13.26 0.79
CA SER A 93 5.17 14.45 1.03
C SER A 93 5.39 14.65 2.53
N GLU A 94 6.57 15.15 2.91
CA GLU A 94 6.77 15.67 4.27
C GLU A 94 5.94 16.95 4.53
N ASN A 95 5.53 17.65 3.47
CA ASN A 95 4.85 18.93 3.56
C ASN A 95 3.33 18.77 3.36
N GLN A 96 2.57 18.93 4.44
CA GLN A 96 1.11 18.90 4.42
C GLN A 96 0.49 19.83 3.37
N LYS A 97 1.06 21.02 3.13
CA LYS A 97 0.51 21.97 2.14
C LYS A 97 0.68 21.47 0.70
N VAL A 98 1.76 20.72 0.44
CA VAL A 98 1.95 20.06 -0.86
C VAL A 98 0.86 19.01 -1.04
N ALA A 99 0.64 18.15 -0.02
CA ALA A 99 -0.42 17.16 -0.07
C ALA A 99 -1.81 17.79 -0.24
N GLN A 100 -2.12 18.89 0.46
CA GLN A 100 -3.36 19.63 0.24
C GLN A 100 -3.51 20.12 -1.20
N GLY A 101 -2.42 20.60 -1.82
CA GLY A 101 -2.40 21.04 -3.20
C GLY A 101 -2.46 19.92 -4.25
N MET A 102 -2.26 18.66 -3.84
CA MET A 102 -2.44 17.48 -4.72
C MET A 102 -3.91 17.13 -4.95
N SER A 103 -4.83 17.65 -4.14
CA SER A 103 -6.27 17.44 -4.30
C SER A 103 -6.99 18.76 -4.59
N SER A 104 -7.87 18.72 -5.59
CA SER A 104 -8.82 19.81 -5.89
C SER A 104 -9.83 20.05 -4.75
N LYS A 105 -9.99 19.09 -3.84
CA LYS A 105 -10.92 19.13 -2.69
C LYS A 105 -10.20 19.35 -1.36
N GLU A 106 -8.94 19.79 -1.36
CA GLU A 106 -8.12 19.95 -0.14
C GLU A 106 -8.11 18.69 0.76
N SER A 107 -8.26 17.51 0.14
CA SER A 107 -8.41 16.23 0.82
C SER A 107 -7.09 15.47 0.81
N PHE A 108 -6.69 14.97 1.97
CA PHE A 108 -5.42 14.29 2.13
C PHE A 108 -5.46 13.35 3.33
N ILE A 109 -4.51 12.42 3.39
CA ILE A 109 -4.32 11.50 4.50
C ILE A 109 -3.02 11.84 5.22
N THR A 110 -3.00 11.62 6.52
CA THR A 110 -1.78 11.65 7.32
C THR A 110 -1.37 10.23 7.65
N VAL A 111 -0.12 9.89 7.34
CA VAL A 111 0.45 8.56 7.45
C VAL A 111 1.53 8.56 8.53
N ASP A 112 1.39 7.69 9.51
CA ASP A 112 2.43 7.39 10.47
C ASP A 112 3.38 6.34 9.87
N VAL A 113 4.66 6.68 9.78
CA VAL A 113 5.66 5.83 9.13
C VAL A 113 6.33 4.82 10.07
N ALA A 114 6.01 4.83 11.37
CA ALA A 114 6.74 4.07 12.40
C ALA A 114 6.88 2.57 12.06
N LEU A 115 5.81 1.94 11.55
CA LEU A 115 5.78 0.50 11.28
C LEU A 115 6.48 0.09 10.00
N PHE A 116 6.50 0.96 8.98
CA PHE A 116 6.86 0.57 7.62
C PHE A 116 7.93 1.45 6.98
N ARG A 117 8.60 2.32 7.76
CA ARG A 117 9.70 3.20 7.35
C ARG A 117 10.71 2.54 6.41
N ASP A 118 11.08 1.29 6.69
CA ASP A 118 12.07 0.53 5.91
C ASP A 118 11.59 0.20 4.49
N PHE A 119 10.31 0.40 4.20
CA PHE A 119 9.68 0.21 2.89
C PHE A 119 9.34 1.53 2.19
N ILE A 120 9.75 2.67 2.76
CA ILE A 120 9.48 4.00 2.22
C ILE A 120 10.78 4.61 1.71
N ILE A 121 10.78 4.95 0.43
CA ILE A 121 11.88 5.56 -0.29
C ILE A 121 11.89 7.06 0.00
N ASP A 122 13.03 7.61 0.40
CA ASP A 122 13.28 9.03 0.33
C ASP A 122 13.75 9.36 -1.10
N VAL A 123 12.86 9.98 -1.88
CA VAL A 123 13.11 10.22 -3.31
C VAL A 123 14.28 11.18 -3.47
N HIS A 124 14.35 12.22 -2.66
CA HIS A 124 15.38 13.26 -2.76
C HIS A 124 16.76 12.72 -2.41
N LYS A 125 16.87 12.03 -1.26
CA LYS A 125 18.13 11.42 -0.84
C LYS A 125 18.59 10.32 -1.78
N THR A 126 17.65 9.59 -2.38
CA THR A 126 17.97 8.59 -3.40
C THR A 126 18.59 9.22 -4.65
N TYR A 127 18.07 10.36 -5.13
CA TYR A 127 18.72 11.07 -6.25
C TYR A 127 20.12 11.58 -5.87
N GLU A 128 20.27 12.18 -4.69
CA GLU A 128 21.55 12.67 -4.18
C GLU A 128 22.59 11.54 -4.08
N SER A 129 22.22 10.39 -3.50
CA SER A 129 23.13 9.25 -3.34
C SER A 129 23.57 8.63 -4.66
N ASN A 130 22.76 8.77 -5.71
CA ASN A 130 23.06 8.29 -7.06
C ASN A 130 23.73 9.36 -7.94
N GLN A 131 24.10 10.53 -7.39
CA GLN A 131 24.74 11.63 -8.12
C GLN A 131 23.90 12.11 -9.32
N LEU A 132 22.57 12.09 -9.19
CA LEU A 132 21.64 12.52 -10.22
C LEU A 132 21.11 13.93 -9.94
N THR A 133 20.88 14.70 -11.01
CA THR A 133 20.27 16.03 -10.87
C THR A 133 18.78 15.90 -10.57
N PHE A 134 18.35 16.54 -9.49
CA PHE A 134 16.94 16.57 -9.11
C PHE A 134 16.17 17.60 -9.96
N PRO A 135 15.07 17.22 -10.63
CA PRO A 135 14.27 18.19 -11.38
C PRO A 135 13.73 19.29 -10.46
N ALA A 136 13.90 20.56 -10.84
CA ALA A 136 13.55 21.71 -9.99
C ALA A 136 12.09 21.71 -9.50
N ARG A 137 11.15 21.20 -10.31
CA ARG A 137 9.73 21.05 -9.92
C ARG A 137 9.54 20.16 -8.70
N MET A 138 10.42 19.17 -8.52
CA MET A 138 10.33 18.14 -7.48
C MET A 138 10.93 18.64 -6.16
N GLN A 139 11.86 19.60 -6.18
CA GLN A 139 12.55 20.08 -4.97
C GLN A 139 11.58 20.58 -3.89
N ARG A 140 10.38 21.03 -4.29
CA ARG A 140 9.36 21.55 -3.38
C ARG A 140 8.50 20.47 -2.74
N GLU A 141 8.44 19.27 -3.33
CA GLU A 141 7.52 18.21 -2.92
C GLU A 141 8.03 17.46 -1.69
N VAL A 142 9.35 17.42 -1.47
CA VAL A 142 10.00 16.70 -0.35
C VAL A 142 9.40 15.30 -0.24
N GLU A 143 9.52 14.57 -1.35
CA GLU A 143 8.70 13.40 -1.61
C GLU A 143 9.30 12.11 -1.09
N HIS A 144 8.41 11.26 -0.60
CA HIS A 144 8.63 9.89 -0.22
C HIS A 144 7.71 8.98 -1.02
N ALA A 145 8.12 7.74 -1.28
CA ALA A 145 7.33 6.82 -2.07
C ALA A 145 7.38 5.39 -1.52
N ALA A 146 6.28 4.66 -1.61
CA ALA A 146 6.19 3.26 -1.19
C ALA A 146 5.38 2.43 -2.20
N LEU A 147 5.53 1.11 -2.20
CA LEU A 147 4.70 0.23 -3.04
C LEU A 147 3.23 0.20 -2.58
N ALA A 148 3.02 0.27 -1.27
CA ALA A 148 1.71 0.29 -0.66
C ALA A 148 1.75 0.96 0.72
N ILE A 149 0.59 1.38 1.20
CA ILE A 149 0.35 1.91 2.54
C ILE A 149 -0.84 1.15 3.11
N LEU A 150 -0.59 0.28 4.08
CA LEU A 150 -1.66 -0.44 4.79
C LEU A 150 -2.47 0.55 5.63
N HIS A 151 -3.78 0.30 5.73
CA HIS A 151 -4.70 1.25 6.34
C HIS A 151 -4.42 1.51 7.83
N CYS A 152 -3.83 0.54 8.54
CA CYS A 152 -3.41 0.69 9.93
C CYS A 152 -2.34 1.77 10.15
N CYS A 153 -1.62 2.17 9.11
CA CYS A 153 -0.62 3.24 9.16
C CYS A 153 -1.23 4.63 8.93
N ILE A 154 -2.50 4.72 8.56
CA ILE A 154 -3.16 5.99 8.23
C ILE A 154 -3.75 6.57 9.50
N ARG A 155 -3.11 7.59 10.07
CA ARG A 155 -3.51 8.21 11.33
C ARG A 155 -4.83 8.97 11.23
N SER A 156 -4.94 9.82 10.22
CA SER A 156 -6.13 10.66 10.02
C SER A 156 -6.42 10.88 8.55
N ILE A 157 -7.68 11.17 8.27
CA ILE A 157 -8.21 11.38 6.91
C ILE A 157 -8.85 12.76 6.89
N THR A 158 -8.35 13.66 6.05
CA THR A 158 -8.94 14.98 5.85
C THR A 158 -9.78 14.98 4.59
N VAL A 159 -11.07 15.32 4.71
CA VAL A 159 -12.00 15.47 3.60
C VAL A 159 -12.53 16.90 3.59
N ALA A 160 -12.33 17.61 2.48
CA ALA A 160 -12.74 19.01 2.32
C ALA A 160 -12.29 19.90 3.50
N GLY A 161 -11.02 19.78 3.90
CA GLY A 161 -10.42 20.53 5.00
C GLY A 161 -10.84 20.09 6.41
N LYS A 162 -11.74 19.12 6.55
CA LYS A 162 -12.15 18.56 7.84
C LYS A 162 -11.39 17.28 8.16
N GLU A 163 -10.66 17.28 9.27
CA GLU A 163 -9.98 16.08 9.78
C GLU A 163 -10.97 15.10 10.40
N ILE A 164 -10.85 13.83 10.01
CA ILE A 164 -11.64 12.69 10.48
C ILE A 164 -10.68 11.68 11.10
N ASN A 165 -10.94 11.31 12.35
CA ASN A 165 -10.16 10.31 13.06
C ASN A 165 -10.38 8.92 12.45
N ASN A 166 -9.29 8.23 12.11
CA ASN A 166 -9.36 6.85 11.64
C ASN A 166 -9.42 5.87 12.82
N PRO A 167 -10.54 5.15 13.04
CA PRO A 167 -10.62 4.15 14.11
C PRO A 167 -9.73 2.93 13.87
N PHE A 168 -9.29 2.71 12.62
CA PHE A 168 -8.41 1.61 12.22
C PHE A 168 -6.92 1.97 12.27
N TYR A 169 -6.56 3.19 12.67
CA TYR A 169 -5.16 3.52 12.93
C TYR A 169 -4.64 2.72 14.15
N LEU A 170 -3.44 2.14 14.02
CA LEU A 170 -2.75 1.50 15.14
C LEU A 170 -1.58 2.40 15.62
N PRO A 171 -1.72 3.09 16.76
CA PRO A 171 -0.70 4.02 17.29
C PRO A 171 0.47 3.26 17.95
N LEU A 172 1.21 2.49 17.15
CA LEU A 172 2.33 1.68 17.62
C LEU A 172 3.61 2.50 17.62
N LYS A 173 4.36 2.42 18.73
CA LYS A 173 5.61 3.14 18.88
C LYS A 173 6.69 2.54 17.99
N ALA A 174 7.59 3.38 17.50
CA ALA A 174 8.70 2.99 16.63
C ALA A 174 9.71 2.02 17.30
N ASP A 175 9.75 1.96 18.63
CA ASP A 175 10.60 1.06 19.42
C ASP A 175 9.95 -0.32 19.69
N ASN A 176 8.70 -0.54 19.29
CA ASN A 176 8.05 -1.84 19.41
C ASN A 176 8.54 -2.78 18.29
N LEU A 177 9.68 -3.43 18.53
CA LEU A 177 10.34 -4.32 17.57
C LEU A 177 9.48 -5.54 17.18
N GLU A 178 8.69 -6.06 18.11
CA GLU A 178 7.79 -7.20 17.85
C GLU A 178 6.70 -6.81 16.84
N ALA A 179 6.02 -5.69 17.08
CA ALA A 179 5.02 -5.18 16.14
C ALA A 179 5.62 -4.86 14.77
N LYS A 180 6.85 -4.32 14.72
CA LYS A 180 7.54 -4.02 13.45
C LYS A 180 7.84 -5.29 12.65
N GLU A 181 8.31 -6.36 13.29
CA GLU A 181 8.61 -7.60 12.56
C GLU A 181 7.32 -8.29 12.08
N GLU A 182 6.29 -8.37 12.92
CA GLU A 182 5.00 -8.93 12.50
C GLU A 182 4.37 -8.12 11.35
N PHE A 183 4.40 -6.78 11.46
CA PHE A 183 3.94 -5.91 10.38
C PHE A 183 4.75 -6.16 9.10
N ARG A 184 6.08 -6.27 9.21
CA ARG A 184 6.97 -6.55 8.08
C ARG A 184 6.61 -7.85 7.38
N GLU A 185 6.33 -8.93 8.12
CA GLU A 185 5.89 -10.20 7.53
C GLU A 185 4.57 -10.04 6.75
N ILE A 186 3.58 -9.38 7.35
CA ILE A 186 2.27 -9.12 6.72
C ILE A 186 2.43 -8.27 5.47
N PHE A 187 3.24 -7.21 5.54
CA PHE A 187 3.49 -6.30 4.44
C PHE A 187 4.22 -7.00 3.28
N LEU A 188 5.26 -7.78 3.56
CA LEU A 188 5.99 -8.54 2.53
C LEU A 188 5.10 -9.61 1.88
N GLN A 189 4.29 -10.32 2.67
CA GLN A 189 3.29 -11.25 2.15
C GLN A 189 2.30 -10.54 1.22
N TYR A 190 1.82 -9.38 1.63
CA TYR A 190 0.89 -8.58 0.86
C TYR A 190 1.46 -8.10 -0.48
N ILE A 191 2.68 -7.54 -0.46
CA ILE A 191 3.36 -7.09 -1.67
C ILE A 191 3.66 -8.27 -2.61
N SER A 192 4.05 -9.44 -2.07
CA SER A 192 4.24 -10.64 -2.88
C SER A 192 2.94 -11.08 -3.57
N LEU A 193 1.81 -11.03 -2.85
CA LEU A 193 0.51 -11.35 -3.40
C LEU A 193 0.11 -10.38 -4.53
N LEU A 194 0.26 -9.07 -4.31
CA LEU A 194 0.04 -8.05 -5.34
C LEU A 194 0.91 -8.30 -6.57
N ARG A 195 2.22 -8.55 -6.40
CA ARG A 195 3.13 -8.89 -7.50
C ARG A 195 2.64 -10.06 -8.32
N ARG A 196 2.27 -11.16 -7.65
CA ARG A 196 1.78 -12.37 -8.33
C ARG A 196 0.48 -12.10 -9.09
N LYS A 197 -0.44 -11.31 -8.52
CA LYS A 197 -1.67 -10.89 -9.19
C LYS A 197 -1.38 -10.10 -10.46
N TYR A 198 -0.58 -9.03 -10.36
CA TYR A 198 -0.31 -8.12 -11.48
C TYR A 198 0.59 -8.74 -12.57
N ASN A 199 1.38 -9.77 -12.24
CA ASN A 199 2.17 -10.54 -13.20
C ASN A 199 1.43 -11.75 -13.79
N ASN A 200 0.15 -11.96 -13.45
CA ASN A 200 -0.63 -13.16 -13.83
C ASN A 200 0.05 -14.48 -13.41
N ALA A 201 0.79 -14.46 -12.29
CA ALA A 201 1.55 -15.59 -11.74
C ALA A 201 0.80 -16.30 -10.59
N ILE A 202 -0.52 -16.14 -10.56
CA ILE A 202 -1.41 -16.76 -9.57
C ILE A 202 -2.75 -17.07 -10.24
N ASN A 203 -3.29 -18.26 -9.97
CA ASN A 203 -4.64 -18.61 -10.41
C ASN A 203 -5.68 -18.13 -9.38
N GLU A 204 -6.96 -18.12 -9.77
CA GLU A 204 -8.05 -17.60 -8.93
C GLU A 204 -8.13 -18.29 -7.56
N GLN A 205 -7.97 -19.61 -7.49
CA GLN A 205 -8.07 -20.35 -6.24
C GLN A 205 -6.89 -20.08 -5.29
N GLU A 206 -5.69 -19.95 -5.85
CA GLU A 206 -4.50 -19.54 -5.11
C GLU A 206 -4.63 -18.10 -4.61
N GLU A 207 -5.19 -17.19 -5.42
CA GLU A 207 -5.43 -15.79 -5.01
C GLU A 207 -6.40 -15.73 -3.83
N LYS A 208 -7.54 -16.42 -3.92
CA LYS A 208 -8.54 -16.50 -2.84
C LYS A 208 -7.92 -17.03 -1.53
N THR A 209 -7.13 -18.09 -1.63
CA THR A 209 -6.46 -18.70 -0.48
C THR A 209 -5.42 -17.74 0.13
N ALA A 210 -4.60 -17.10 -0.70
CA ALA A 210 -3.59 -16.14 -0.25
C ALA A 210 -4.21 -14.89 0.38
N LEU A 211 -5.30 -14.38 -0.20
CA LEU A 211 -6.07 -13.28 0.35
C LEU A 211 -6.65 -13.63 1.72
N ARG A 212 -7.32 -14.77 1.86
CA ARG A 212 -7.82 -15.24 3.17
C ARG A 212 -6.71 -15.30 4.21
N ASN A 213 -5.55 -15.83 3.85
CA ASN A 213 -4.40 -15.91 4.76
C ASN A 213 -3.88 -14.53 5.16
N HIS A 214 -3.78 -13.60 4.21
CA HIS A 214 -3.38 -12.23 4.47
C HIS A 214 -4.38 -11.51 5.41
N VAL A 215 -5.68 -11.59 5.13
CA VAL A 215 -6.72 -11.00 5.99
C VAL A 215 -6.67 -11.57 7.40
N ASN A 216 -6.53 -12.89 7.54
CA ASN A 216 -6.40 -13.52 8.86
C ASN A 216 -5.15 -13.04 9.61
N ALA A 217 -4.00 -12.92 8.94
CA ALA A 217 -2.78 -12.41 9.55
C ALA A 217 -2.93 -10.94 9.98
N TYR A 218 -3.54 -10.11 9.14
CA TYR A 218 -3.84 -8.71 9.45
C TYR A 218 -4.79 -8.58 10.64
N LEU A 219 -5.86 -9.37 10.72
CA LEU A 219 -6.77 -9.37 11.86
C LEU A 219 -6.09 -9.86 13.16
N GLN A 220 -5.24 -10.88 13.08
CA GLN A 220 -4.44 -11.33 14.22
C GLN A 220 -3.46 -10.27 14.73
N PHE A 221 -2.90 -9.47 13.82
CA PHE A 221 -2.07 -8.33 14.19
C PHE A 221 -2.85 -7.31 15.02
N TYR A 222 -4.10 -7.01 14.64
CA TYR A 222 -4.98 -6.16 15.46
C TYR A 222 -5.36 -6.80 16.80
N ASP A 223 -5.54 -8.11 16.86
CA ASP A 223 -5.84 -8.79 18.14
C ASP A 223 -4.69 -8.64 19.15
N ARG A 224 -3.44 -8.67 18.68
CA ARG A 224 -2.25 -8.53 19.52
C ARG A 224 -1.95 -7.07 19.88
N HIS A 225 -2.09 -6.16 18.91
CA HIS A 225 -1.56 -4.80 19.03
C HIS A 225 -2.63 -3.70 19.10
N GLY A 226 -3.90 -4.01 18.81
CA GLY A 226 -5.01 -3.05 18.85
C GLY A 226 -5.58 -2.79 20.26
N GLY A 227 -5.20 -3.60 21.24
CA GLY A 227 -5.67 -3.50 22.62
C GLY A 227 -7.20 -3.58 22.78
N ASP A 228 -7.71 -3.07 23.90
CA ASP A 228 -9.15 -3.14 24.24
C ASP A 228 -10.05 -2.36 23.26
N ASN A 229 -9.47 -1.45 22.47
CA ASN A 229 -10.19 -0.63 21.51
C ASN A 229 -10.09 -1.13 20.07
N ASN A 230 -9.63 -2.36 19.84
CA ASN A 230 -9.55 -2.96 18.51
C ASN A 230 -10.88 -2.79 17.73
N PRO A 231 -10.90 -2.01 16.63
CA PRO A 231 -12.12 -1.71 15.89
C PRO A 231 -12.69 -2.95 15.19
N PHE A 232 -11.89 -3.99 14.93
CA PHE A 232 -12.37 -5.23 14.33
C PHE A 232 -13.26 -6.03 15.28
N ASN A 233 -13.11 -5.86 16.59
CA ASN A 233 -13.93 -6.53 17.59
C ASN A 233 -15.26 -5.81 17.87
N LYS A 234 -15.48 -4.65 17.24
CA LYS A 234 -16.68 -3.82 17.42
C LYS A 234 -17.68 -4.07 16.29
N THR A 235 -18.95 -3.89 16.58
CA THR A 235 -20.00 -3.83 15.54
C THR A 235 -20.01 -2.45 14.86
N PRO A 236 -20.61 -2.33 13.67
CA PRO A 236 -20.82 -1.03 13.03
C PRO A 236 -21.54 -0.01 13.93
N GLU A 237 -22.53 -0.41 14.73
CA GLU A 237 -23.21 0.48 15.69
C GLU A 237 -22.25 1.01 16.77
N GLU A 238 -21.42 0.15 17.34
CA GLU A 238 -20.48 0.53 18.39
C GLU A 238 -19.44 1.51 17.85
N LEU A 239 -18.97 1.29 16.62
CA LEU A 239 -18.10 2.23 15.92
C LEU A 239 -18.84 3.53 15.58
N ALA A 240 -20.11 3.51 15.24
CA ALA A 240 -20.86 4.73 14.94
C ALA A 240 -21.10 5.59 16.20
N GLN A 241 -21.18 4.97 17.37
CA GLN A 241 -21.28 5.70 18.64
C GLN A 241 -19.97 6.40 19.02
N THR A 242 -18.82 5.80 18.68
CA THR A 242 -17.49 6.29 19.08
C THR A 242 -16.78 7.10 18.00
N HIS A 243 -17.08 6.82 16.73
CA HIS A 243 -16.50 7.44 15.53
C HIS A 243 -17.58 7.78 14.49
N PRO A 244 -18.59 8.60 14.85
CA PRO A 244 -19.76 8.87 14.00
C PRO A 244 -19.40 9.45 12.64
N GLU A 245 -18.38 10.31 12.57
CA GLU A 245 -17.96 10.95 11.33
C GLU A 245 -17.37 9.94 10.35
N PHE A 246 -16.46 9.08 10.82
CA PHE A 246 -15.89 8.02 10.00
C PHE A 246 -16.99 7.07 9.50
N MET A 247 -17.89 6.66 10.39
CA MET A 247 -18.96 5.72 10.02
C MET A 247 -19.97 6.32 9.04
N THR A 248 -20.18 7.64 9.06
CA THR A 248 -21.01 8.32 8.07
C THR A 248 -20.44 8.16 6.66
N TYR A 249 -19.13 8.39 6.48
CA TYR A 249 -18.47 8.16 5.19
C TYR A 249 -18.39 6.68 4.84
N PHE A 250 -18.05 5.82 5.80
CA PHE A 250 -17.98 4.37 5.62
C PHE A 250 -19.28 3.81 5.03
N VAL A 251 -20.42 4.11 5.66
CA VAL A 251 -21.73 3.66 5.22
C VAL A 251 -22.07 4.21 3.83
N ALA A 252 -21.76 5.48 3.57
CA ALA A 252 -22.00 6.10 2.26
C ALA A 252 -21.23 5.41 1.12
N GLN A 253 -20.05 4.85 1.40
CA GLN A 253 -19.25 4.14 0.40
C GLN A 253 -19.66 2.67 0.21
N GLN A 254 -20.31 2.06 1.19
CA GLN A 254 -20.77 0.68 1.06
C GLN A 254 -21.96 0.60 0.10
N ARG A 255 -21.74 -0.02 -1.08
CA ARG A 255 -22.76 -0.11 -2.14
C ARG A 255 -24.08 -0.70 -1.63
N GLY A 256 -25.17 0.05 -1.82
CA GLY A 256 -26.52 -0.39 -1.49
C GLY A 256 -26.93 -0.17 -0.03
N LEU A 257 -26.04 0.35 0.81
CA LEU A 257 -26.35 0.74 2.18
C LEU A 257 -26.67 2.23 2.23
N ARG A 258 -27.70 2.60 3.00
CA ARG A 258 -28.14 4.00 3.17
C ARG A 258 -27.82 4.53 4.56
N ASP A 259 -27.81 3.64 5.54
CA ASP A 259 -27.59 3.91 6.94
C ASP A 259 -27.12 2.63 7.67
N ILE A 260 -26.74 2.79 8.93
CA ILE A 260 -26.31 1.67 9.80
C ILE A 260 -27.42 0.62 9.95
N SER A 261 -28.69 1.00 9.93
CA SER A 261 -29.79 0.05 10.07
C SER A 261 -29.85 -0.93 8.88
N THR A 262 -29.64 -0.42 7.67
CA THR A 262 -29.53 -1.26 6.45
C THR A 262 -28.29 -2.15 6.48
N MET A 263 -27.18 -1.66 7.03
CA MET A 263 -25.97 -2.47 7.22
C MET A 263 -26.24 -3.65 8.15
N ASN A 264 -26.94 -3.41 9.26
CA ASN A 264 -27.22 -4.44 10.26
C ASN A 264 -28.26 -5.45 9.79
N GLN A 265 -29.17 -5.02 8.92
CA GLN A 265 -30.10 -5.93 8.27
C GLN A 265 -29.37 -6.85 7.29
N PHE A 266 -28.39 -6.31 6.56
CA PHE A 266 -27.64 -7.08 5.56
C PHE A 266 -26.65 -8.06 6.18
N PHE A 267 -25.91 -7.62 7.21
CA PHE A 267 -24.84 -8.41 7.81
C PHE A 267 -25.22 -9.08 9.14
N GLY A 268 -26.33 -8.69 9.75
CA GLY A 268 -26.71 -9.11 11.10
C GLY A 268 -26.22 -8.11 12.16
N LYS A 269 -27.11 -7.79 13.11
CA LYS A 269 -26.87 -6.79 14.17
C LYS A 269 -25.72 -7.14 15.13
N SER A 270 -25.35 -8.41 15.23
CA SER A 270 -24.26 -8.87 16.10
C SER A 270 -22.94 -9.06 15.35
N SER A 271 -22.90 -8.80 14.05
CA SER A 271 -21.71 -9.03 13.24
C SER A 271 -20.69 -7.93 13.49
N THR A 272 -19.48 -8.34 13.86
CA THR A 272 -18.35 -7.44 14.09
C THR A 272 -17.69 -7.06 12.77
N MET A 273 -16.91 -5.99 12.76
CA MET A 273 -16.08 -5.63 11.59
C MET A 273 -15.13 -6.78 11.20
N ARG A 274 -14.70 -7.62 12.14
CA ARG A 274 -13.95 -8.85 11.88
C ARG A 274 -14.74 -9.84 11.04
N ASP A 275 -15.99 -10.11 11.43
CA ASP A 275 -16.87 -11.05 10.70
C ASP A 275 -17.08 -10.58 9.27
N LEU A 276 -17.25 -9.26 9.09
CA LEU A 276 -17.31 -8.64 7.77
C LEU A 276 -16.01 -8.88 6.98
N ALA A 277 -14.85 -8.62 7.58
CA ALA A 277 -13.56 -8.76 6.90
C ALA A 277 -13.32 -10.20 6.44
N ILE A 278 -13.67 -11.19 7.28
CA ILE A 278 -13.60 -12.61 6.94
C ILE A 278 -14.57 -12.93 5.79
N SER A 279 -15.79 -12.38 5.81
CA SER A 279 -16.81 -12.67 4.79
C SER A 279 -16.42 -12.21 3.39
N ILE A 280 -15.66 -11.12 3.28
CA ILE A 280 -15.20 -10.59 1.98
C ILE A 280 -13.76 -10.97 1.64
N ALA A 281 -13.07 -11.71 2.51
CA ALA A 281 -11.63 -11.92 2.44
C ALA A 281 -11.16 -12.43 1.07
N GLU A 282 -11.91 -13.35 0.45
CA GLU A 282 -11.56 -13.95 -0.84
C GLU A 282 -11.81 -13.02 -2.04
N ASP A 283 -12.61 -11.96 -1.86
CA ASP A 283 -13.06 -11.07 -2.92
C ASP A 283 -12.55 -9.63 -2.75
N VAL A 284 -11.74 -9.34 -1.71
CA VAL A 284 -11.23 -7.99 -1.41
C VAL A 284 -10.63 -7.33 -2.65
N PHE A 285 -9.79 -8.06 -3.40
CA PHE A 285 -9.24 -7.54 -4.65
C PHE A 285 -10.27 -7.35 -5.74
N ASN A 286 -11.30 -8.18 -5.87
CA ASN A 286 -12.35 -7.92 -6.85
C ASN A 286 -13.21 -6.71 -6.46
N MET A 287 -13.23 -6.37 -5.17
CA MET A 287 -14.02 -5.28 -4.61
C MET A 287 -13.28 -3.94 -4.57
N HIS A 288 -11.95 -3.94 -4.52
CA HIS A 288 -11.14 -2.74 -4.31
C HIS A 288 -11.13 -1.78 -5.52
N TYR A 289 -10.99 -0.47 -5.26
CA TYR A 289 -10.99 0.57 -6.29
C TYR A 289 -9.87 0.39 -7.33
N TYR A 290 -8.63 0.19 -6.86
CA TYR A 290 -7.43 0.12 -7.71
C TYR A 290 -7.39 -1.08 -8.65
N THR A 291 -8.17 -2.12 -8.34
CA THR A 291 -8.27 -3.35 -9.13
C THR A 291 -9.51 -3.36 -10.03
N LYS A 292 -10.64 -2.80 -9.59
CA LYS A 292 -11.86 -2.68 -10.42
C LYS A 292 -11.67 -1.81 -11.67
N ASN A 293 -10.92 -0.72 -11.55
CA ASN A 293 -10.66 0.20 -12.66
C ASN A 293 -9.62 -0.32 -13.68
N MET A 294 -9.25 -1.61 -13.61
CA MET A 294 -8.35 -2.24 -14.60
C MET A 294 -9.02 -2.51 -15.95
N THR A 295 -10.34 -2.48 -16.07
CA THR A 295 -11.06 -2.72 -17.34
C THR A 295 -11.01 -1.56 -18.33
N PHE A 296 -10.50 -0.38 -17.92
CA PHE A 296 -10.49 0.84 -18.75
C PHE A 296 -9.12 1.28 -19.26
N ILE A 297 -8.07 0.47 -19.07
CA ILE A 297 -6.76 0.79 -19.62
C ILE A 297 -6.58 -0.02 -20.91
N SER A 298 -6.65 0.73 -22.02
CA SER A 298 -6.03 0.49 -23.35
C SER A 298 -4.82 -0.45 -23.32
N PRO A 299 -4.41 -1.09 -24.45
CA PRO A 299 -3.29 -2.02 -24.48
C PRO A 299 -2.10 -1.41 -23.73
N LYS A 300 -1.42 -2.21 -22.88
CA LYS A 300 -0.22 -1.84 -22.11
C LYS A 300 0.45 -0.64 -22.77
N PRO A 301 0.28 0.59 -22.25
CA PRO A 301 0.93 1.75 -22.86
C PRO A 301 2.40 1.40 -23.00
N GLU A 302 3.00 1.63 -24.17
CA GLU A 302 4.42 1.37 -24.35
C GLU A 302 5.17 2.07 -23.21
N PRO A 303 5.99 1.34 -22.43
CA PRO A 303 6.74 1.94 -21.35
C PRO A 303 7.63 3.02 -21.95
N ILE A 304 7.28 4.29 -21.69
CA ILE A 304 8.14 5.43 -22.01
C ILE A 304 9.33 5.30 -21.06
N THR A 305 10.51 5.04 -21.61
CA THR A 305 11.71 4.95 -20.78
C THR A 305 12.09 6.35 -20.32
N CYS A 306 12.87 6.46 -19.24
CA CYS A 306 13.42 7.75 -18.82
C CYS A 306 14.29 8.45 -19.90
N TYR A 307 14.64 7.75 -20.99
CA TYR A 307 15.35 8.32 -22.15
C TYR A 307 14.41 8.99 -23.16
N ASP A 308 13.14 8.59 -23.16
CA ASP A 308 12.12 9.07 -24.09
C ASP A 308 11.37 10.31 -23.55
N ASP A 309 11.50 10.60 -22.24
CA ASP A 309 11.01 11.84 -21.62
C ASP A 309 12.13 12.90 -21.56
N PRO A 310 11.98 14.06 -22.26
CA PRO A 310 12.94 15.16 -22.26
C PRO A 310 13.28 15.72 -20.88
N TRP A 311 12.39 15.58 -19.90
CA TRP A 311 12.57 16.04 -18.52
C TRP A 311 13.21 14.98 -17.62
N ALA A 312 13.14 13.72 -18.04
CA ALA A 312 13.70 12.57 -17.34
C ALA A 312 15.10 12.21 -17.85
N ARG A 313 15.43 12.61 -19.07
CA ARG A 313 16.64 12.17 -19.77
C ARG A 313 17.86 12.46 -18.90
N PRO A 314 18.74 11.47 -18.65
CA PRO A 314 19.99 11.75 -17.96
C PRO A 314 20.78 12.73 -18.82
N MET A 315 21.13 13.88 -18.23
CA MET A 315 22.10 14.80 -18.80
C MET A 315 23.47 14.19 -18.52
N TYR A 316 24.04 13.49 -19.50
CA TYR A 316 25.46 13.15 -19.48
C TYR A 316 26.18 14.33 -20.13
N ASP A 317 27.00 15.04 -19.35
CA ASP A 317 27.97 16.01 -19.90
C ASP A 317 29.08 15.31 -20.69
#